data_AF-A0A1Y3SZ98-F1
#
_entry.id   AF-A0A1Y3SZ98-F1
#
_cell.length_a   1.000
_cell.length_b   1.000
_cell.length_c   1.000
_cell.angle_alpha   90.00
_cell.angle_beta   90.00
_cell.angle_gamma   90.00
#
_symmetry.space_group_name_H-M   'P 1'
#
loop_
_entity.id
_entity.type
_entity.pdbx_description
1 polymer ?
#
loop_
_entity_poly.entity_id
_entity_poly.type
_entity_poly.pdbx_seq_one_letter_code
_entity_poly.pdbx_strand_id
1 'polypeptide(L)'
;MKVVLSRKGFDSANGGIMSPIFEDGTMVSFPIPSKDMEKDNIRYDELFCDGICMKTILNALGYRGVEHCHLDPDLVKDRRRESIREWTPAFGQINQAATYLKNQHISEGDLFLFFGNFRHIKQNHGKYEYVRRTDKTEDTYLGMPLQVVWGYLQVGGIITDPDEQKKLFWHPHACDKRIYEEKNNVIFTASKQLSFAPEMPGAGTFLYDKKRVLTMPGKSKATWKYCKAYDTDNIESNRKNSEKGIDEGIYYAGIWQELVLKENRISEEWAKSLF
;
A
#
# COMPACT_ATOMS: atom_id res chain seq x y z
N MET A 1 14.73 4.45 -13.65
CA MET A 1 13.47 4.04 -12.99
C MET A 1 13.42 4.70 -11.63
N LYS A 2 12.47 5.61 -11.40
CA LYS A 2 12.19 6.14 -10.08
C LYS A 2 11.42 5.12 -9.25
N VAL A 3 11.65 5.14 -7.96
CA VAL A 3 10.97 4.30 -6.98
C VAL A 3 10.20 5.19 -6.04
N VAL A 4 8.93 4.87 -5.84
CA VAL A 4 8.02 5.61 -4.97
C VAL A 4 7.52 4.70 -3.85
N LEU A 5 7.82 5.06 -2.62
CA LEU A 5 7.24 4.44 -1.43
C LEU A 5 5.88 5.07 -1.13
N SER A 6 4.82 4.30 -1.33
CA SER A 6 3.44 4.78 -1.17
C SER A 6 2.77 4.17 0.06
N ARG A 7 2.43 5.01 1.04
CA ARG A 7 1.73 4.59 2.24
C ARG A 7 0.27 4.35 1.92
N LYS A 8 -0.20 3.12 2.18
CA LYS A 8 -1.56 2.67 1.91
C LYS A 8 -2.13 1.82 3.03
N GLY A 9 -3.45 1.70 2.99
CA GLY A 9 -4.24 0.91 3.93
C GLY A 9 -4.45 1.58 5.28
N PHE A 10 -5.01 0.82 6.21
CA PHE A 10 -5.38 1.33 7.54
C PHE A 10 -4.20 1.94 8.32
N ASP A 11 -4.50 3.00 9.06
CA ASP A 11 -3.64 3.57 10.06
C ASP A 11 -4.41 4.07 11.29
N SER A 12 -3.73 4.78 12.19
CA SER A 12 -4.32 5.26 13.44
C SER A 12 -5.44 6.28 13.21
N ALA A 13 -5.40 7.04 12.10
CA ALA A 13 -6.43 8.01 11.75
C ALA A 13 -7.55 7.35 10.93
N ASN A 14 -7.21 6.37 10.09
CA ASN A 14 -8.11 5.71 9.14
C ASN A 14 -8.18 4.21 9.45
N GLY A 15 -9.23 3.79 10.15
CA GLY A 15 -9.52 2.38 10.43
C GLY A 15 -9.07 1.89 11.81
N GLY A 16 -7.95 2.38 12.34
CA GLY A 16 -7.54 2.21 13.74
C GLY A 16 -7.00 0.82 14.12
N ILE A 17 -7.04 -0.15 13.22
CA ILE A 17 -6.50 -1.51 13.42
C ILE A 17 -5.40 -1.82 12.39
N MET A 18 -4.69 -2.94 12.56
CA MET A 18 -3.61 -3.34 11.65
C MET A 18 -4.14 -4.29 10.57
N SER A 19 -3.56 -4.20 9.38
CA SER A 19 -3.79 -5.16 8.30
C SER A 19 -3.19 -6.54 8.68
N PRO A 20 -3.83 -7.65 8.31
CA PRO A 20 -3.37 -8.99 8.68
C PRO A 20 -2.19 -9.48 7.84
N ILE A 21 -1.29 -10.18 8.52
CA ILE A 21 -0.38 -11.16 7.90
C ILE A 21 -0.86 -12.55 8.35
N PHE A 22 -1.28 -13.38 7.41
CA PHE A 22 -1.75 -14.75 7.66
C PHE A 22 -0.59 -15.72 7.90
N GLU A 23 -0.89 -16.92 8.41
CA GLU A 23 0.10 -17.94 8.76
C GLU A 23 0.86 -18.49 7.54
N ASP A 24 0.23 -18.46 6.35
CA ASP A 24 0.82 -18.80 5.06
C ASP A 24 1.65 -17.65 4.45
N GLY A 25 1.73 -16.51 5.15
CA GLY A 25 2.40 -15.31 4.69
C GLY A 25 1.55 -14.39 3.82
N THR A 26 0.30 -14.73 3.52
CA THR A 26 -0.60 -13.83 2.77
C THR A 26 -0.75 -12.50 3.50
N MET A 27 -0.63 -11.39 2.77
CA MET A 27 -0.79 -10.04 3.31
C MET A 27 -2.00 -9.37 2.68
N VAL A 28 -2.88 -8.79 3.52
CA VAL A 28 -4.08 -8.10 3.05
C VAL A 28 -4.11 -6.69 3.61
N SER A 29 -3.69 -5.72 2.80
CA SER A 29 -3.86 -4.30 3.15
C SER A 29 -5.34 -3.95 3.18
N PHE A 30 -5.87 -3.50 4.33
CA PHE A 30 -7.26 -3.06 4.40
C PHE A 30 -7.44 -1.71 3.68
N PRO A 31 -8.32 -1.62 2.67
CA PRO A 31 -8.65 -0.36 2.02
C PRO A 31 -9.23 0.63 3.03
N ILE A 32 -8.85 1.92 3.00
CA ILE A 32 -9.24 2.86 4.05
C ILE A 32 -10.77 3.07 4.10
N PRO A 33 -11.37 3.32 5.29
CA PRO A 33 -12.80 3.53 5.39
C PRO A 33 -13.22 4.84 4.73
N SER A 34 -14.38 4.84 4.06
CA SER A 34 -14.95 6.06 3.48
C SER A 34 -16.39 6.29 3.94
N LYS A 35 -16.69 7.55 4.24
CA LYS A 35 -18.05 8.01 4.55
C LYS A 35 -18.75 8.62 3.34
N ASP A 36 -18.01 8.93 2.28
CA ASP A 36 -18.52 9.56 1.07
C ASP A 36 -18.89 8.46 0.06
N MET A 37 -20.12 7.97 0.16
CA MET A 37 -20.61 6.87 -0.68
C MET A 37 -20.75 7.24 -2.16
N GLU A 38 -20.81 8.53 -2.49
CA GLU A 38 -20.82 8.97 -3.89
C GLU A 38 -19.43 8.87 -4.52
N LYS A 39 -18.38 8.93 -3.69
CA LYS A 39 -16.99 8.71 -4.11
C LYS A 39 -16.57 7.25 -3.97
N ASP A 40 -16.98 6.58 -2.91
CA ASP A 40 -16.51 5.26 -2.53
C ASP A 40 -17.69 4.37 -2.14
N ASN A 41 -18.26 3.68 -3.11
CA ASN A 41 -19.45 2.84 -2.94
C ASN A 41 -19.17 1.36 -2.68
N ILE A 42 -17.90 0.95 -2.65
CA ILE A 42 -17.50 -0.45 -2.42
C ILE A 42 -17.58 -0.77 -0.93
N ARG A 43 -18.30 -1.84 -0.58
CA ARG A 43 -18.42 -2.31 0.81
C ARG A 43 -17.42 -3.41 1.13
N TYR A 44 -17.02 -3.52 2.39
CA TYR A 44 -16.13 -4.61 2.84
C TYR A 44 -16.75 -6.01 2.72
N ASP A 45 -18.08 -6.14 2.65
CA ASP A 45 -18.74 -7.44 2.39
C ASP A 45 -18.75 -7.82 0.90
N GLU A 46 -18.27 -6.94 0.02
CA GLU A 46 -18.05 -7.22 -1.40
C GLU A 46 -16.60 -7.60 -1.70
N LEU A 47 -15.71 -7.52 -0.70
CA LEU A 47 -14.29 -7.81 -0.86
C LEU A 47 -13.89 -9.13 -0.19
N PHE A 48 -12.97 -9.84 -0.82
CA PHE A 48 -12.54 -11.17 -0.45
C PHE A 48 -11.02 -11.32 -0.49
N CYS A 49 -10.47 -12.15 0.39
CA CYS A 49 -9.11 -12.66 0.29
C CYS A 49 -9.15 -14.16 0.39
N ASP A 50 -8.70 -14.86 -0.66
CA ASP A 50 -8.66 -16.32 -0.74
C ASP A 50 -9.98 -16.97 -0.29
N GLY A 51 -11.09 -16.43 -0.80
CA GLY A 51 -12.46 -16.88 -0.49
C GLY A 51 -13.02 -16.40 0.86
N ILE A 52 -12.23 -15.71 1.68
CA ILE A 52 -12.68 -15.15 2.97
C ILE A 52 -13.17 -13.72 2.79
N CYS A 53 -14.41 -13.46 3.19
CA CYS A 53 -14.99 -12.13 3.19
C CYS A 53 -14.20 -11.16 4.10
N MET A 54 -13.84 -9.99 3.56
CA MET A 54 -13.03 -8.99 4.26
C MET A 54 -13.75 -8.43 5.49
N LYS A 55 -15.08 -8.23 5.43
CA LYS A 55 -15.90 -7.86 6.60
C LYS A 55 -15.77 -8.86 7.74
N THR A 56 -15.65 -10.15 7.46
CA THR A 56 -15.45 -11.19 8.49
C THR A 56 -14.11 -11.01 9.21
N ILE A 57 -13.03 -10.78 8.45
CA ILE A 57 -11.68 -10.56 9.01
C ILE A 57 -11.67 -9.27 9.84
N LEU A 58 -12.19 -8.17 9.29
CA LEU A 58 -12.31 -6.88 9.96
C LEU A 58 -13.06 -7.00 11.30
N ASN A 59 -14.22 -7.67 11.29
CA ASN A 59 -15.03 -7.87 12.50
C ASN A 59 -14.29 -8.68 13.57
N ALA A 60 -13.60 -9.76 13.15
CA ALA A 60 -12.81 -10.60 14.04
C ALA A 60 -11.65 -9.83 14.69
N LEU A 61 -11.01 -8.93 13.93
CA LEU A 61 -9.93 -8.07 14.42
C LEU A 61 -10.41 -6.79 15.15
N GLY A 62 -11.72 -6.67 15.38
CA GLY A 62 -12.30 -5.62 16.21
C GLY A 62 -12.68 -4.32 15.50
N TYR A 63 -12.67 -4.28 14.17
CA TYR A 63 -13.14 -3.11 13.43
C TYR A 63 -14.65 -2.91 13.59
N ARG A 64 -15.09 -1.68 13.86
CA ARG A 64 -16.50 -1.28 14.07
C ARG A 64 -16.84 0.04 13.37
N GLY A 65 -16.07 0.42 12.36
CA GLY A 65 -16.29 1.66 11.61
C GLY A 65 -17.36 1.53 10.53
N VAL A 66 -17.26 2.38 9.51
CA VAL A 66 -18.20 2.38 8.37
C VAL A 66 -18.00 1.16 7.48
N GLU A 67 -19.03 0.83 6.69
CA GLU A 67 -19.05 -0.37 5.86
C GLU A 67 -18.39 -0.18 4.48
N HIS A 68 -18.29 1.07 4.02
CA HIS A 68 -17.72 1.42 2.73
C HIS A 68 -16.24 1.77 2.83
N CYS A 69 -15.53 1.57 1.74
CA CYS A 69 -14.09 1.72 1.69
C CYS A 69 -13.61 2.28 0.36
N HIS A 70 -12.47 2.95 0.41
CA HIS A 70 -11.75 3.42 -0.75
C HIS A 70 -10.76 2.32 -1.19
N LEU A 71 -11.17 1.49 -2.14
CA LEU A 71 -10.32 0.43 -2.73
C LEU A 71 -9.28 1.04 -3.68
N ASP A 72 -8.19 1.52 -3.09
CA ASP A 72 -7.03 2.09 -3.79
C ASP A 72 -5.73 1.80 -3.00
N PRO A 73 -4.69 1.22 -3.64
CA PRO A 73 -4.69 0.70 -5.00
C PRO A 73 -5.53 -0.59 -5.13
N ASP A 74 -6.06 -0.85 -6.32
CA ASP A 74 -6.71 -2.12 -6.65
C ASP A 74 -5.74 -2.97 -7.47
N LEU A 75 -5.08 -3.92 -6.81
CA LEU A 75 -3.97 -4.71 -7.39
C LEU A 75 -4.32 -6.18 -7.65
N VAL A 76 -5.48 -6.64 -7.17
CA VAL A 76 -5.84 -8.07 -7.19
C VAL A 76 -7.21 -8.23 -7.85
N LYS A 77 -7.22 -8.84 -9.04
CA LYS A 77 -8.43 -9.01 -9.86
C LYS A 77 -9.58 -9.68 -9.10
N ASP A 78 -9.26 -10.73 -8.35
CA ASP A 78 -10.24 -11.55 -7.64
C ASP A 78 -10.53 -11.03 -6.22
N ARG A 79 -10.18 -9.76 -5.92
CA ARG A 79 -10.47 -9.10 -4.65
C ARG A 79 -11.97 -8.89 -4.45
N ARG A 80 -12.75 -8.79 -5.52
CA ARG A 80 -14.17 -8.47 -5.49
C ARG A 80 -15.00 -9.72 -5.64
N ARG A 81 -16.19 -9.72 -5.02
CA ARG A 81 -17.21 -10.76 -5.17
C ARG A 81 -17.57 -10.99 -6.63
N GLU A 82 -17.74 -9.90 -7.37
CA GLU A 82 -18.10 -9.91 -8.78
C GLU A 82 -16.89 -9.53 -9.62
N SER A 83 -16.60 -10.34 -10.64
CA SER A 83 -15.52 -10.07 -11.58
C SER A 83 -15.84 -8.86 -12.45
N ILE A 84 -14.91 -7.93 -12.57
CA ILE A 84 -15.04 -6.78 -13.47
C ILE A 84 -14.44 -7.12 -14.83
N ARG A 85 -15.22 -6.90 -15.89
CA ARG A 85 -14.74 -6.99 -17.27
C ARG A 85 -13.73 -5.87 -17.54
N GLU A 86 -12.65 -6.19 -18.24
CA GLU A 86 -11.57 -5.24 -18.59
C GLU A 86 -10.90 -4.59 -17.35
N TRP A 87 -10.98 -5.25 -16.20
CA TRP A 87 -10.22 -4.85 -15.02
C TRP A 87 -8.72 -4.88 -15.31
N THR A 88 -8.03 -3.85 -14.83
CA THR A 88 -6.57 -3.74 -14.83
C THR A 88 -6.11 -3.21 -13.48
N PRO A 89 -4.93 -3.59 -12.96
CA PRO A 89 -4.43 -2.98 -11.74
C PRO A 89 -4.30 -1.47 -11.89
N ALA A 90 -4.79 -0.72 -10.91
CA ALA A 90 -4.71 0.73 -10.90
C ALA A 90 -4.49 1.32 -9.52
N PHE A 91 -3.95 2.54 -9.53
CA PHE A 91 -3.67 3.35 -8.37
C PHE A 91 -4.00 4.82 -8.68
N GLY A 92 -4.87 5.45 -7.91
CA GLY A 92 -5.29 6.83 -8.10
C GLY A 92 -4.70 7.79 -7.07
N GLN A 93 -4.51 9.05 -7.47
CA GLN A 93 -4.18 10.15 -6.56
C GLN A 93 -4.94 11.43 -6.93
N ILE A 94 -5.17 12.27 -5.93
CA ILE A 94 -5.78 13.61 -6.08
C ILE A 94 -4.99 14.65 -5.27
N ASN A 95 -5.32 15.92 -5.49
CA ASN A 95 -4.91 17.04 -4.64
C ASN A 95 -3.39 17.10 -4.45
N GLN A 96 -2.92 17.28 -3.21
CA GLN A 96 -1.50 17.52 -2.91
C GLN A 96 -0.61 16.33 -3.27
N ALA A 97 -1.09 15.10 -3.08
CA ALA A 97 -0.31 13.91 -3.38
C ALA A 97 -0.14 13.71 -4.89
N ALA A 98 -1.17 13.97 -5.69
CA ALA A 98 -1.05 13.99 -7.14
C ALA A 98 -0.12 15.11 -7.64
N THR A 99 -0.25 16.33 -7.09
CA THR A 99 0.65 17.44 -7.40
C THR A 99 2.11 17.08 -7.09
N TYR A 100 2.35 16.43 -5.96
CA TYR A 100 3.69 15.97 -5.58
C TYR A 100 4.25 14.99 -6.62
N LEU A 101 3.51 13.92 -6.98
CA LEU A 101 3.96 12.97 -7.99
C LEU A 101 4.20 13.62 -9.37
N LYS A 102 3.34 14.56 -9.77
CA LYS A 102 3.52 15.35 -11.00
C LYS A 102 4.81 16.16 -10.98
N ASN A 103 5.08 16.86 -9.87
CA ASN A 103 6.30 17.67 -9.70
C ASN A 103 7.57 16.81 -9.59
N GLN A 104 7.42 15.54 -9.22
CA GLN A 104 8.50 14.55 -9.20
C GLN A 104 8.72 13.90 -10.58
N HIS A 105 7.95 14.30 -11.59
CA HIS A 105 8.03 13.80 -12.95
C HIS A 105 7.97 12.27 -13.01
N ILE A 106 7.00 11.68 -12.32
CA ILE A 106 6.70 10.25 -12.44
C ILE A 106 6.24 9.96 -13.88
N SER A 107 6.77 8.88 -14.44
CA SER A 107 6.64 8.50 -15.83
C SER A 107 6.47 6.98 -15.99
N GLU A 108 6.15 6.54 -17.21
CA GLU A 108 6.10 5.11 -17.53
C GLU A 108 7.44 4.42 -17.22
N GLY A 109 7.36 3.21 -16.66
CA GLY A 109 8.52 2.45 -16.19
C GLY A 109 8.90 2.71 -14.73
N ASP A 110 8.42 3.79 -14.10
CA ASP A 110 8.62 4.05 -12.67
C ASP A 110 7.84 3.07 -11.80
N LEU A 111 8.31 2.83 -10.56
CA LEU A 111 7.80 1.78 -9.69
C LEU A 111 7.21 2.35 -8.40
N PHE A 112 5.92 2.12 -8.18
CA PHE A 112 5.31 2.24 -6.86
C PHE A 112 5.53 0.97 -6.05
N LEU A 113 5.97 1.14 -4.81
CA LEU A 113 6.02 0.14 -3.76
C LEU A 113 5.06 0.57 -2.65
N PHE A 114 3.98 -0.18 -2.49
CA PHE A 114 2.96 0.10 -1.49
C PHE A 114 3.35 -0.52 -0.16
N PHE A 115 3.33 0.28 0.90
CA PHE A 115 3.59 -0.19 2.26
C PHE A 115 2.47 0.27 3.20
N GLY A 116 2.27 -0.45 4.29
CA GLY A 116 1.17 -0.20 5.23
C GLY A 116 1.44 -0.74 6.61
N ASN A 117 0.48 -0.62 7.53
CA ASN A 117 0.60 -1.15 8.87
C ASN A 117 0.06 -2.58 8.96
N PHE A 118 0.90 -3.51 9.41
CA PHE A 118 0.57 -4.93 9.47
C PHE A 118 0.81 -5.54 10.83
N ARG A 119 0.13 -6.66 11.10
CA ARG A 119 0.41 -7.53 12.24
C ARG A 119 -0.02 -8.96 11.93
N HIS A 120 0.80 -9.91 12.36
CA HIS A 120 0.50 -11.33 12.26
C HIS A 120 -0.81 -11.69 12.97
N ILE A 121 -1.62 -12.50 12.31
CA ILE A 121 -2.85 -13.08 12.85
C ILE A 121 -2.75 -14.59 12.84
N LYS A 122 -3.56 -15.24 13.67
CA LYS A 122 -3.74 -16.70 13.68
C LYS A 122 -5.22 -17.02 13.75
N GLN A 123 -5.58 -18.22 13.32
CA GLN A 123 -6.94 -18.71 13.51
C GLN A 123 -7.06 -19.42 14.86
N ASN A 124 -8.07 -19.07 15.63
CA ASN A 124 -8.38 -19.66 16.93
C ASN A 124 -9.90 -19.92 17.02
N HIS A 125 -10.29 -21.19 17.13
CA HIS A 125 -11.70 -21.63 17.14
C HIS A 125 -12.55 -20.99 16.03
N GLY A 126 -12.03 -20.96 14.79
CA GLY A 126 -12.73 -20.41 13.63
C GLY A 126 -12.76 -18.88 13.54
N LYS A 127 -12.09 -18.14 14.43
CA LYS A 127 -11.98 -16.68 14.39
C LYS A 127 -10.52 -16.24 14.25
N TYR A 128 -10.30 -15.11 13.58
CA TYR A 128 -8.98 -14.50 13.49
C TYR A 128 -8.69 -13.61 14.69
N GLU A 129 -7.49 -13.74 15.24
CA GLU A 129 -6.98 -12.88 16.29
C GLU A 129 -5.52 -12.50 16.03
N TYR A 130 -5.10 -11.31 16.50
CA TYR A 130 -3.70 -10.93 16.43
C TYR A 130 -2.82 -11.86 17.26
N VAL A 131 -1.69 -12.26 16.68
CA VAL A 131 -0.65 -12.97 17.41
C VAL A 131 -0.11 -12.08 18.53
N ARG A 132 -0.11 -12.64 19.74
CA ARG A 132 0.47 -12.01 20.93
C ARG A 132 1.91 -12.47 21.08
N ARG A 133 2.79 -11.55 21.47
CA ARG A 133 4.17 -11.89 21.86
C ARG A 133 4.17 -12.54 23.24
N THR A 134 5.08 -13.48 23.42
CA THR A 134 5.38 -14.12 24.69
C THR A 134 6.90 -14.16 24.89
N ASP A 135 7.37 -14.47 26.09
CA ASP A 135 8.81 -14.59 26.37
C ASP A 135 9.51 -15.67 25.55
N LYS A 136 8.74 -16.60 24.95
CA LYS A 136 9.22 -17.68 24.08
C LYS A 136 9.27 -17.29 22.60
N THR A 137 8.84 -16.09 22.23
CA THR A 137 8.80 -15.66 20.82
C THR A 137 10.19 -15.25 20.35
N GLU A 138 10.92 -16.18 19.73
CA GLU A 138 12.25 -15.96 19.17
C GLU A 138 12.23 -15.02 17.96
N ASP A 139 11.18 -15.08 17.14
CA ASP A 139 11.06 -14.21 15.96
C ASP A 139 10.87 -12.74 16.37
N THR A 140 11.75 -11.88 15.88
CA THR A 140 11.79 -10.45 16.22
C THR A 140 10.61 -9.64 15.70
N TYR A 141 9.82 -10.17 14.76
CA TYR A 141 8.69 -9.48 14.14
C TYR A 141 7.34 -10.12 14.45
N LEU A 142 7.32 -11.42 14.77
CA LEU A 142 6.08 -12.13 15.08
C LEU A 142 5.29 -11.43 16.18
N GLY A 143 4.00 -11.19 15.92
CA GLY A 143 3.08 -10.52 16.84
C GLY A 143 3.34 -9.03 17.10
N MET A 144 4.35 -8.41 16.49
CA MET A 144 4.58 -6.96 16.56
C MET A 144 3.73 -6.22 15.51
N PRO A 145 3.33 -4.96 15.78
CA PRO A 145 2.91 -4.03 14.73
C PRO A 145 4.11 -3.67 13.85
N LEU A 146 3.94 -3.74 12.53
CA LEU A 146 5.00 -3.55 11.53
C LEU A 146 4.55 -2.57 10.46
N GLN A 147 5.52 -1.96 9.78
CA GLN A 147 5.35 -1.41 8.44
C GLN A 147 6.06 -2.30 7.44
N VAL A 148 5.34 -2.74 6.41
CA VAL A 148 5.78 -3.77 5.46
C VAL A 148 5.38 -3.33 4.05
N VAL A 149 6.30 -3.50 3.10
CA VAL A 149 6.01 -3.38 1.67
C VAL A 149 5.20 -4.60 1.24
N TRP A 150 3.97 -4.38 0.80
CA TRP A 150 2.99 -5.45 0.55
C TRP A 150 2.54 -5.55 -0.90
N GLY A 151 2.75 -4.50 -1.70
CA GLY A 151 2.35 -4.49 -3.10
C GLY A 151 3.23 -3.61 -3.95
N TYR A 152 3.07 -3.75 -5.26
CA TYR A 152 3.82 -2.97 -6.24
C TYR A 152 2.98 -2.69 -7.48
N LEU A 153 3.33 -1.61 -8.18
CA LEU A 153 2.82 -1.27 -9.50
C LEU A 153 3.91 -0.52 -10.26
N GLN A 154 4.43 -1.12 -11.33
CA GLN A 154 5.23 -0.40 -12.32
C GLN A 154 4.30 0.32 -13.28
N VAL A 155 4.51 1.62 -13.46
CA VAL A 155 3.66 2.49 -14.27
C VAL A 155 3.74 2.06 -15.73
N GLY A 156 2.60 1.66 -16.28
CA GLY A 156 2.41 1.42 -17.71
C GLY A 156 1.61 2.51 -18.41
N GLY A 157 0.87 3.32 -17.66
CA GLY A 157 0.14 4.47 -18.19
C GLY A 157 -0.28 5.44 -17.10
N ILE A 158 -0.37 6.72 -17.46
CA ILE A 158 -0.76 7.82 -16.59
C ILE A 158 -1.99 8.50 -17.19
N ILE A 159 -3.12 8.40 -16.51
CA ILE A 159 -4.42 8.83 -17.04
C ILE A 159 -4.91 10.05 -16.27
N THR A 160 -4.90 11.21 -16.95
CA THR A 160 -5.42 12.48 -16.45
C THR A 160 -6.63 12.99 -17.23
N ASP A 161 -6.91 12.41 -18.39
CA ASP A 161 -8.05 12.78 -19.22
C ASP A 161 -9.36 12.25 -18.60
N PRO A 162 -10.38 13.09 -18.39
CA PRO A 162 -11.66 12.69 -17.80
C PRO A 162 -12.36 11.52 -18.51
N ASP A 163 -12.37 11.47 -19.84
CA ASP A 163 -13.08 10.44 -20.59
C ASP A 163 -12.35 9.10 -20.51
N GLU A 164 -11.02 9.12 -20.50
CA GLU A 164 -10.21 7.94 -20.21
C GLU A 164 -10.37 7.46 -18.76
N GLN A 165 -10.45 8.36 -17.77
CA GLN A 165 -10.68 8.00 -16.37
C GLN A 165 -12.00 7.24 -16.20
N LYS A 166 -13.08 7.68 -16.87
CA LYS A 166 -14.41 7.02 -16.81
C LYS A 166 -14.39 5.57 -17.29
N LYS A 167 -13.46 5.19 -18.18
CA LYS A 167 -13.34 3.79 -18.64
C LYS A 167 -12.92 2.86 -17.50
N LEU A 168 -12.27 3.39 -16.46
CA LEU A 168 -11.95 2.66 -15.23
C LEU A 168 -13.11 2.76 -14.22
N PHE A 169 -14.36 2.60 -14.66
CA PHE A 169 -15.59 2.81 -13.88
C PHE A 169 -15.65 2.08 -12.53
N TRP A 170 -14.84 1.03 -12.36
CA TRP A 170 -14.74 0.24 -11.15
C TRP A 170 -13.80 0.84 -10.09
N HIS A 171 -12.95 1.77 -10.49
CA HIS A 171 -11.93 2.39 -9.65
C HIS A 171 -12.49 3.65 -8.97
N PRO A 172 -12.24 3.88 -7.67
CA PRO A 172 -12.84 5.01 -6.95
C PRO A 172 -12.52 6.38 -7.57
N HIS A 173 -11.38 6.53 -8.25
CA HIS A 173 -10.99 7.77 -8.95
C HIS A 173 -11.71 8.01 -10.29
N ALA A 174 -12.57 7.10 -10.75
CA ALA A 174 -13.34 7.25 -11.98
C ALA A 174 -14.77 7.79 -11.75
N CYS A 175 -15.14 8.12 -10.51
CA CYS A 175 -16.46 8.71 -10.23
C CYS A 175 -16.51 10.19 -10.63
N ASP A 176 -17.70 10.67 -11.03
CA ASP A 176 -17.90 12.05 -11.49
C ASP A 176 -17.40 13.09 -10.49
N LYS A 177 -17.61 12.87 -9.18
CA LYS A 177 -17.10 13.78 -8.14
C LYS A 177 -15.58 13.93 -8.17
N ARG A 178 -14.82 12.84 -8.33
CA ARG A 178 -13.34 12.94 -8.38
C ARG A 178 -12.84 13.46 -9.72
N ILE A 179 -13.55 13.17 -10.81
CA ILE A 179 -13.19 13.63 -12.15
C ILE A 179 -13.43 15.14 -12.29
N TYR A 180 -14.59 15.64 -11.82
CA TYR A 180 -15.06 16.99 -12.13
C TYR A 180 -14.97 17.98 -10.95
N GLU A 181 -14.94 17.51 -9.70
CA GLU A 181 -14.92 18.39 -8.52
C GLU A 181 -13.57 18.40 -7.78
N GLU A 182 -12.76 17.34 -7.89
CA GLU A 182 -11.43 17.26 -7.25
C GLU A 182 -10.32 17.76 -8.18
N LYS A 183 -9.25 18.30 -7.59
CA LYS A 183 -8.12 18.83 -8.35
C LYS A 183 -7.06 17.76 -8.59
N ASN A 184 -6.43 17.82 -9.76
CA ASN A 184 -5.28 16.97 -10.12
C ASN A 184 -5.58 15.47 -9.99
N ASN A 185 -6.77 15.02 -10.38
CA ASN A 185 -7.08 13.60 -10.40
C ASN A 185 -6.23 12.87 -11.44
N VAL A 186 -5.50 11.85 -11.00
CA VAL A 186 -4.64 11.02 -11.85
C VAL A 186 -4.83 9.55 -11.48
N ILE A 187 -4.87 8.69 -12.48
CA ILE A 187 -4.89 7.24 -12.31
C ILE A 187 -3.67 6.64 -13.02
N PHE A 188 -2.86 5.91 -12.26
CA PHE A 188 -1.76 5.10 -12.78
C PHE A 188 -2.27 3.69 -13.05
N THR A 189 -1.99 3.17 -14.24
CA THR A 189 -2.24 1.76 -14.60
C THR A 189 -0.91 1.02 -14.68
N ALA A 190 -0.95 -0.29 -14.44
CA ALA A 190 0.25 -1.12 -14.45
C ALA A 190 0.75 -1.41 -15.88
N SER A 191 2.08 -1.54 -16.03
CA SER A 191 2.66 -2.22 -17.18
C SER A 191 2.20 -3.68 -17.21
N LYS A 192 2.23 -4.33 -18.39
CA LYS A 192 1.85 -5.76 -18.48
C LYS A 192 2.77 -6.63 -17.63
N GLN A 193 4.07 -6.36 -17.69
CA GLN A 193 5.14 -7.09 -17.01
C GLN A 193 6.17 -6.10 -16.45
N LEU A 194 6.93 -6.52 -15.45
CA LEU A 194 8.03 -5.71 -14.92
C LEU A 194 9.16 -5.62 -15.96
N SER A 195 9.67 -4.41 -16.19
CA SER A 195 10.77 -4.18 -17.14
C SER A 195 12.08 -4.87 -16.76
N PHE A 196 12.27 -5.18 -15.47
CA PHE A 196 13.47 -5.84 -14.93
C PHE A 196 13.25 -7.31 -14.55
N ALA A 197 12.01 -7.79 -14.60
CA ALA A 197 11.62 -9.17 -14.32
C ALA A 197 10.42 -9.54 -15.23
N PRO A 198 10.64 -9.72 -16.55
CA PRO A 198 9.57 -9.87 -17.53
C PRO A 198 8.65 -11.09 -17.29
N GLU A 199 9.10 -12.06 -16.51
CA GLU A 199 8.31 -13.20 -16.06
C GLU A 199 7.22 -12.83 -15.03
N MET A 200 7.32 -11.66 -14.39
CA MET A 200 6.39 -11.18 -13.37
C MET A 200 5.44 -10.12 -13.95
N PRO A 201 4.17 -10.08 -13.50
CA PRO A 201 3.22 -9.04 -13.90
C PRO A 201 3.69 -7.66 -13.43
N GLY A 202 3.31 -6.59 -14.13
CA GLY A 202 3.73 -5.23 -13.76
C GLY A 202 3.12 -4.70 -12.46
N ALA A 203 2.14 -5.39 -11.88
CA ALA A 203 1.59 -5.09 -10.57
C ALA A 203 1.16 -6.36 -9.84
N GLY A 204 1.16 -6.29 -8.50
CA GLY A 204 0.72 -7.39 -7.67
C GLY A 204 0.99 -7.17 -6.19
N THR A 205 0.82 -8.23 -5.42
CA THR A 205 1.06 -8.27 -3.98
C THR A 205 2.17 -9.24 -3.63
N PHE A 206 2.91 -8.94 -2.56
CA PHE A 206 3.91 -9.83 -2.01
C PHE A 206 3.34 -10.71 -0.91
N LEU A 207 3.87 -11.94 -0.80
CA LEU A 207 3.82 -12.67 0.45
C LEU A 207 4.76 -12.03 1.47
N TYR A 208 4.45 -12.23 2.75
CA TYR A 208 5.26 -11.73 3.85
C TYR A 208 6.67 -12.33 3.81
N ASP A 209 7.65 -11.44 3.89
CA ASP A 209 9.05 -11.79 4.03
C ASP A 209 9.75 -10.69 4.83
N LYS A 210 10.72 -11.08 5.69
CA LYS A 210 11.50 -10.16 6.51
C LYS A 210 12.26 -9.12 5.68
N LYS A 211 12.62 -9.44 4.43
CA LYS A 211 13.28 -8.50 3.51
C LYS A 211 12.40 -7.28 3.18
N ARG A 212 11.08 -7.44 3.23
CA ARG A 212 10.07 -6.40 2.92
C ARG A 212 9.59 -5.63 4.15
N VAL A 213 9.97 -6.05 5.35
CA VAL A 213 9.66 -5.32 6.58
C VAL A 213 10.51 -4.05 6.61
N LEU A 214 9.89 -2.88 6.74
CA LEU A 214 10.58 -1.60 6.89
C LEU A 214 10.93 -1.37 8.37
N THR A 215 10.06 -1.77 9.30
CA THR A 215 10.27 -1.61 10.74
C THR A 215 11.58 -2.23 11.24
N MET A 216 12.31 -1.45 12.03
CA MET A 216 13.51 -1.89 12.73
C MET A 216 13.14 -2.89 13.85
N PRO A 217 13.83 -4.05 13.94
CA PRO A 217 13.61 -5.02 15.01
C PRO A 217 13.67 -4.37 16.40
N GLY A 218 12.71 -4.71 17.27
CA GLY A 218 12.66 -4.21 18.64
C GLY A 218 12.25 -2.73 18.80
N LYS A 219 11.96 -2.01 17.71
CA LYS A 219 11.50 -0.62 17.75
C LYS A 219 10.00 -0.51 17.43
N SER A 220 9.49 0.71 17.55
CA SER A 220 8.12 1.02 17.15
C SER A 220 7.94 0.85 15.63
N LYS A 221 6.72 0.55 15.18
CA LYS A 221 6.43 0.31 13.75
C LYS A 221 6.89 1.43 12.79
N ALA A 222 6.92 2.68 13.28
CA ALA A 222 7.29 3.86 12.49
C ALA A 222 8.81 4.11 12.44
N THR A 223 9.60 3.38 13.23
CA THR A 223 11.07 3.42 13.16
C THR A 223 11.52 2.38 12.14
N TRP A 224 12.05 2.84 11.02
CA TRP A 224 12.50 1.97 9.92
C TRP A 224 13.96 1.54 10.11
N LYS A 225 14.32 0.37 9.58
CA LYS A 225 15.72 -0.06 9.44
C LYS A 225 16.46 0.98 8.62
N TYR A 226 17.70 1.30 8.98
CA TYR A 226 18.55 2.11 8.13
C TYR A 226 18.73 1.45 6.75
N CYS A 227 18.54 2.21 5.68
CA CYS A 227 18.86 1.80 4.31
C CYS A 227 19.12 3.03 3.46
N LYS A 228 20.24 3.02 2.71
CA LYS A 228 20.62 4.13 1.83
C LYS A 228 19.55 4.50 0.80
N ALA A 229 18.75 3.54 0.36
CA ALA A 229 17.73 3.76 -0.67
C ALA A 229 16.63 4.73 -0.23
N TYR A 230 16.21 4.65 1.03
CA TYR A 230 15.23 5.56 1.62
C TYR A 230 15.86 6.35 2.77
N ASP A 231 17.14 6.67 2.66
CA ASP A 231 17.77 7.63 3.57
C ASP A 231 17.36 9.05 3.18
N THR A 232 17.43 10.01 4.11
CA THR A 232 16.99 11.39 3.85
C THR A 232 17.69 12.03 2.66
N ASP A 233 18.99 11.79 2.55
CA ASP A 233 19.82 12.29 1.45
C ASP A 233 19.49 11.63 0.11
N ASN A 234 18.68 10.56 0.12
CA ASN A 234 18.23 9.84 -1.06
C ASN A 234 16.72 9.99 -1.35
N ILE A 235 16.04 10.97 -0.74
CA ILE A 235 14.66 11.36 -1.08
C ILE A 235 14.69 12.64 -1.92
N GLU A 236 13.84 12.75 -2.93
CA GLU A 236 13.72 13.94 -3.81
C GLU A 236 13.02 15.15 -3.15
N SER A 237 12.49 14.98 -1.94
CA SER A 237 11.77 16.01 -1.21
C SER A 237 12.52 16.42 0.05
N ASN A 238 12.46 17.71 0.40
CA ASN A 238 13.00 18.26 1.65
C ASN A 238 12.17 17.87 2.89
N ARG A 239 11.87 16.57 3.03
CA ARG A 239 11.15 16.07 4.20
C ARG A 239 12.07 16.02 5.41
N LYS A 240 11.58 16.58 6.51
CA LYS A 240 12.25 16.50 7.80
C LYS A 240 12.08 15.09 8.35
N ASN A 241 13.17 14.40 8.64
CA ASN A 241 13.18 13.24 9.51
C ASN A 241 13.80 13.62 10.86
N SER A 242 13.63 12.76 11.86
CA SER A 242 14.54 12.75 12.99
C SER A 242 15.48 11.58 12.75
N GLU A 243 16.49 11.79 11.90
CA GLU A 243 17.58 10.84 11.76
C GLU A 243 18.25 10.69 13.12
N LYS A 244 18.33 9.46 13.62
CA LYS A 244 19.02 9.13 14.85
C LYS A 244 20.02 8.05 14.46
N GLY A 245 21.23 8.45 14.04
CA GLY A 245 22.36 7.56 13.75
C GLY A 245 22.11 6.32 12.86
N ILE A 246 23.17 5.59 12.56
CA ILE A 246 23.04 4.32 11.83
C ILE A 246 22.45 3.22 12.74
N ASP A 247 22.69 3.31 14.05
CA ASP A 247 22.31 2.30 15.04
C ASP A 247 20.90 2.47 15.64
N GLU A 248 20.18 3.56 15.33
CA GLU A 248 18.89 3.88 15.93
C GLU A 248 17.70 3.93 14.93
N GLY A 249 17.97 3.83 13.63
CA GLY A 249 16.98 3.70 12.56
C GLY A 249 16.46 5.04 12.00
N ILE A 250 15.62 4.97 10.97
CA ILE A 250 15.08 6.15 10.26
C ILE A 250 13.63 6.39 10.73
N TYR A 251 13.32 7.63 11.13
CA TYR A 251 11.95 8.03 11.50
C TYR A 251 11.51 9.27 10.72
N TYR A 252 10.51 9.13 9.86
CA TYR A 252 9.91 10.23 9.13
C TYR A 252 8.78 10.88 9.93
N ALA A 253 8.98 12.13 10.32
CA ALA A 253 7.96 12.90 11.03
C ALA A 253 6.91 13.48 10.06
N GLY A 254 5.70 13.71 10.59
CA GLY A 254 4.61 14.38 9.87
C GLY A 254 3.67 13.43 9.12
N ILE A 255 2.64 14.02 8.53
CA ILE A 255 1.66 13.32 7.70
C ILE A 255 2.13 13.40 6.25
N TRP A 256 2.42 12.25 5.68
CA TRP A 256 2.80 12.13 4.30
C TRP A 256 2.32 10.82 3.71
N GLN A 257 2.15 10.81 2.39
CA GLN A 257 1.59 9.67 1.68
C GLN A 257 2.61 8.99 0.75
N GLU A 258 3.37 9.78 -0.01
CA GLU A 258 4.30 9.28 -1.04
C GLU A 258 5.73 9.74 -0.75
N LEU A 259 6.74 8.88 -0.85
CA LEU A 259 8.16 9.23 -0.79
C LEU A 259 8.81 8.85 -2.12
N VAL A 260 9.23 9.83 -2.92
CA VAL A 260 10.00 9.56 -4.15
C VAL A 260 11.48 9.46 -3.81
N LEU A 261 12.08 8.32 -4.09
CA LEU A 261 13.51 8.08 -3.96
C LEU A 261 14.25 8.72 -5.14
N LYS A 262 15.48 9.18 -4.92
CA LYS A 262 16.32 9.71 -6.01
C LYS A 262 16.53 8.65 -7.09
N GLU A 263 16.50 9.09 -8.34
CA GLU A 263 16.73 8.20 -9.48
C GLU A 263 18.22 7.82 -9.57
N ASN A 264 18.58 6.70 -8.95
CA ASN A 264 19.93 6.17 -8.97
C ASN A 264 19.97 4.66 -8.72
N ARG A 265 21.17 4.09 -8.84
CA ARG A 265 21.40 2.65 -8.69
C ARG A 265 21.05 2.12 -7.29
N ILE A 266 21.22 2.93 -6.25
CA ILE A 266 20.94 2.53 -4.85
C ILE A 266 19.44 2.27 -4.69
N SER A 267 18.60 3.20 -5.15
CA SER A 267 17.15 3.08 -5.12
C SER A 267 16.67 1.88 -5.94
N GLU A 268 17.23 1.71 -7.14
CA GLU A 268 16.85 0.65 -8.07
C GLU A 268 17.24 -0.75 -7.58
N GLU A 269 18.48 -0.95 -7.12
CA GLU A 269 18.95 -2.23 -6.59
C GLU A 269 18.17 -2.63 -5.34
N TRP A 270 17.88 -1.68 -4.45
CA TRP A 270 17.06 -1.95 -3.26
C TRP A 270 15.64 -2.38 -3.64
N ALA A 271 14.96 -1.64 -4.53
CA ALA A 271 13.61 -1.99 -4.95
C ALA A 271 13.56 -3.38 -5.61
N LYS A 272 14.52 -3.68 -6.48
CA LYS A 272 14.65 -5.00 -7.13
C LYS A 272 14.87 -6.13 -6.11
N SER A 273 15.62 -5.88 -5.04
CA SER A 273 15.87 -6.90 -3.99
C SER A 273 14.60 -7.35 -3.25
N LEU A 274 13.52 -6.57 -3.33
CA LEU A 274 12.23 -6.90 -2.70
C LEU A 274 11.43 -7.94 -3.49
N PHE A 275 11.74 -8.16 -4.77
CA PHE A 275 11.15 -9.22 -5.59
C PHE A 275 11.85 -10.53 -5.23
#